data_AF-A0A438CTQ6-F1
#
_entry.id   AF-A0A438CTQ6-F1
#
_cell.length_a   1.000
_cell.length_b   1.000
_cell.length_c   1.000
_cell.angle_alpha   90.00
_cell.angle_beta   90.00
_cell.angle_gamma   90.00
#
_symmetry.space_group_name_H-M   'P 1'
#
loop_
_entity.id
_entity.type
_entity.pdbx_description
1 polymer ?
#
loop_
_entity_poly.entity_id
_entity_poly.type
_entity_poly.pdbx_seq_one_letter_code
_entity_poly.pdbx_strand_id
1 'polypeptide(L)' 'MPFKRYVEIGRVALVNYGKDYGRLVVIVDVIDQNRSYLSYE' A
#
# COMPACT_ATOMS: atom_id res chain seq x y z
N MET A 1 4.91 -21.29 0.11
CA MET A 1 5.42 -20.00 0.64
C MET A 1 4.53 -19.60 1.81
N PRO A 2 5.09 -19.24 2.97
CA PRO A 2 4.33 -19.12 4.23
C PRO A 2 3.40 -17.89 4.29
N PHE A 3 3.69 -16.82 3.54
CA PHE A 3 2.86 -15.62 3.54
C PHE A 3 1.83 -15.62 2.40
N LYS A 4 0.64 -15.07 2.70
CA LYS A 4 -0.47 -14.90 1.74
C LYS A 4 -0.54 -13.49 1.17
N ARG A 5 0.18 -12.52 1.75
CA ARG A 5 0.15 -11.12 1.38
C ARG A 5 1.57 -10.57 1.32
N TYR A 6 1.92 -10.04 0.16
CA TYR A 6 3.20 -9.43 -0.17
C TYR A 6 2.97 -8.00 -0.65
N VAL A 7 3.97 -7.14 -0.47
CA VAL A 7 3.97 -5.80 -1.03
C VAL A 7 4.34 -5.92 -2.51
N GLU A 8 3.41 -5.59 -3.39
CA GLU A 8 3.54 -5.72 -4.84
C GLU A 8 2.86 -4.52 -5.51
N ILE A 9 3.37 -4.14 -6.68
CA ILE A 9 2.77 -3.09 -7.51
C ILE A 9 1.38 -3.54 -7.97
N GLY A 10 0.40 -2.64 -7.90
CA GLY A 10 -1.00 -2.89 -8.24
C GLY A 10 -1.83 -3.46 -7.08
N ARG A 11 -1.24 -3.63 -5.89
CA ARG A 11 -1.97 -4.16 -4.72
C ARG A 11 -2.74 -3.05 -4.00
N VAL A 12 -3.98 -3.37 -3.61
CA VAL A 12 -4.81 -2.49 -2.79
C VAL A 12 -4.48 -2.68 -1.30
N ALA A 13 -4.31 -1.57 -0.60
CA ALA A 13 -4.14 -1.51 0.85
C ALA A 13 -5.13 -0.52 1.48
N LEU A 14 -5.44 -0.73 2.76
CA LEU A 14 -6.24 0.20 3.57
C LEU A 14 -5.31 1.02 4.45
N VAL A 15 -5.49 2.34 4.47
CA VAL A 15 -4.72 3.23 5.33
C VAL A 15 -5.26 3.19 6.75
N ASN A 16 -4.45 2.68 7.68
CA ASN A 16 -4.84 2.48 9.09
C ASN A 16 -4.54 3.68 10.01
N TYR A 17 -3.85 4.72 9.54
CA TYR A 17 -3.57 5.92 10.34
C TYR A 17 -3.20 7.10 9.44
N GLY A 18 -3.30 8.32 9.99
CA GLY A 18 -2.90 9.55 9.31
C GLY A 18 -4.04 10.25 8.58
N LYS A 19 -3.68 11.19 7.70
CA LYS A 19 -4.62 12.09 7.02
C LYS A 19 -5.62 11.36 6.11
N ASP A 20 -5.20 10.22 5.55
CA ASP A 20 -5.98 9.41 4.62
C ASP A 20 -6.59 8.16 5.29
N TYR A 21 -6.82 8.20 6.62
CA TYR A 21 -7.40 7.09 7.38
C TYR A 21 -8.70 6.57 6.76
N GLY A 22 -8.81 5.26 6.62
CA GLY A 22 -10.00 4.59 6.09
C GLY A 22 -10.13 4.63 4.57
N ARG A 23 -9.18 5.25 3.84
CA ARG A 23 -9.16 5.21 2.37
C ARG A 23 -8.47 3.96 1.86
N LEU A 24 -8.99 3.48 0.72
CA LEU A 24 -8.37 2.43 -0.07
C LEU A 24 -7.38 3.07 -1.03
N VAL A 25 -6.17 2.53 -1.06
CA VAL A 25 -5.06 3.04 -1.86
C VAL A 25 -4.43 1.91 -2.66
N VAL A 26 -3.83 2.24 -3.80
CA VAL A 26 -3.13 1.29 -4.66
C VAL A 26 -1.63 1.57 -4.62
N ILE A 27 -0.83 0.53 -4.39
CA ILE A 27 0.63 0.61 -4.45
C ILE A 27 1.05 0.73 -5.92
N VAL A 28 1.61 1.87 -6.31
CA VAL A 28 2.08 2.11 -7.68
C VAL A 28 3.57 1.79 -7.81
N ASP A 29 4.36 2.12 -6.80
CA ASP A 29 5.79 1.87 -6.80
C ASP A 29 6.33 1.65 -5.38
N VAL A 30 7.45 0.95 -5.25
CA VAL A 30 8.15 0.71 -3.99
C VAL A 30 9.44 1.51 -3.99
N ILE A 31 9.52 2.51 -3.11
CA ILE A 31 10.68 3.40 -3.02
C ILE A 31 11.77 2.72 -2.18
N ASP A 32 11.38 2.22 -1.01
CA ASP A 32 12.27 1.51 -0.08
C ASP A 32 11.48 0.47 0.74
N GLN A 33 12.15 -0.24 1.64
CA GLN A 33 11.52 -1.31 2.44
C GLN A 33 10.35 -0.82 3.33
N ASN A 34 10.36 0.46 3.71
CA ASN A 34 9.37 1.07 4.61
C ASN A 34 8.47 2.09 3.90
N ARG A 35 8.70 2.40 2.62
CA ARG A 35 7.97 3.41 1.86
C ARG A 35 7.56 2.91 0.49
N SER A 36 6.30 3.16 0.16
CA SER A 36 5.75 2.95 -1.16
C SER A 36 5.07 4.22 -1.64
N TYR A 37 5.05 4.40 -2.95
CA TYR A 37 4.24 5.42 -3.59
C TYR A 37 2.82 4.86 -3.78
N LEU A 38 1.84 5.59 -3.24
CA LEU A 38 0.44 5.19 -3.21
C LEU A 38 -0.37 6.14 -4.08
N SER A 39 -1.21 5.59 -4.94
CA SER A 39 -2.23 6.34 -5.66
C SER A 39 -3.59 6.15 -4.99
N TYR A 40 -4.36 7.24 -4.96
CA TYR A 40 -5.74 7.30 -4.52
C TYR A 40 -6.52 8.16 -5.52
N GLU A 41 -7.79 7.83 -5.72
CA GLU A 41 -8.77 8.74 -6.35
C GLU A 41 -9.51 9.53 -5.27
#